data_AF-A0A5T8J6Z9-F1
#
_entry.id   AF-A0A5T8J6Z9-F1
#
_cell.length_a   1.000
_cell.length_b   1.000
_cell.length_c   1.000
_cell.angle_alpha   90.00
_cell.angle_beta   90.00
_cell.angle_gamma   90.00
#
_symmetry.space_group_name_H-M   'P 1'
#
loop_
_entity.id
_entity.type
_entity.pdbx_description
1 polymer ?
#
loop_
_entity_poly.entity_id
_entity_poly.type
_entity_poly.pdbx_seq_one_letter_code
_entity_poly.pdbx_strand_id
1 'polypeptide(L)'
;MTTAFFVAADWLAEHIDDPEIQILDARMAPPGQEHRDMAGEYRAGHIPGALFFDIEALSDRASPLPHMMPRPEAFAVAMRELGVRQDKHLVIYDEGNLFSAPRAWWMLRTFGAEKVSILAGGLAGWQRDEWLLREGEEAHEGGEFEA
;
A
#
# COMPACT_ATOMS: atom_id res chain seq x y z
N MET A 1 -16.88 7.18 10.45
CA MET A 1 -16.29 6.87 11.77
C MET A 1 -15.01 6.08 11.55
N THR A 2 -13.86 6.61 11.93
CA THR A 2 -12.56 5.92 11.91
C THR A 2 -12.48 5.02 13.16
N THR A 3 -12.01 3.78 13.00
CA THR A 3 -11.55 2.97 14.15
C THR A 3 -10.03 3.16 14.26
N ALA A 4 -9.40 2.66 15.34
CA ALA A 4 -7.97 2.86 15.59
C ALA A 4 -7.03 2.41 14.45
N PHE A 5 -7.48 1.56 13.54
CA PHE A 5 -6.67 1.02 12.43
C PHE A 5 -7.26 1.24 11.04
N PHE A 6 -8.51 1.71 10.94
CA PHE A 6 -9.21 1.86 9.65
C PHE A 6 -9.63 3.30 9.40
N VAL A 7 -9.47 3.72 8.15
CA VAL A 7 -10.07 4.93 7.61
C VAL A 7 -11.18 4.57 6.64
N ALA A 8 -12.22 5.39 6.56
CA ALA A 8 -13.33 5.19 5.64
C ALA A 8 -13.04 5.87 4.29
N ALA A 9 -13.71 5.43 3.22
CA ALA A 9 -13.47 5.93 1.87
C ALA A 9 -13.84 7.40 1.71
N ASP A 10 -14.94 7.83 2.33
CA ASP A 10 -15.34 9.24 2.41
C ASP A 10 -14.26 10.12 3.04
N TRP A 11 -13.69 9.68 4.17
CA TRP A 11 -12.58 10.38 4.82
C TRP A 11 -11.35 10.45 3.91
N LEU A 12 -10.97 9.36 3.24
CA LEU A 12 -9.81 9.37 2.35
C LEU A 12 -10.05 10.29 1.13
N ALA A 13 -11.25 10.32 0.59
CA ALA A 13 -11.62 11.22 -0.51
C ALA A 13 -11.54 12.70 -0.10
N GLU A 14 -11.96 13.04 1.12
CA GLU A 14 -11.83 14.39 1.69
C GLU A 14 -10.37 14.82 1.91
N HIS A 15 -9.44 13.86 2.02
CA HIS A 15 -8.02 14.10 2.30
C HIS A 15 -7.10 13.64 1.16
N ILE A 16 -7.63 13.45 -0.05
CA ILE A 16 -6.88 12.88 -1.18
C ILE A 16 -5.68 13.75 -1.59
N ASP A 17 -5.77 15.06 -1.38
CA ASP A 17 -4.72 16.04 -1.67
C ASP A 17 -3.95 16.48 -0.40
N ASP A 18 -4.15 15.82 0.74
CA ASP A 18 -3.45 16.16 1.98
C ASP A 18 -1.97 15.75 1.91
N PRO A 19 -1.02 16.69 1.99
CA PRO A 19 0.42 16.39 1.89
C PRO A 19 0.95 15.57 3.08
N GLU A 20 0.17 15.38 4.15
CA GLU A 20 0.51 14.54 5.29
C GLU A 20 0.10 13.07 5.12
N ILE A 21 -0.63 12.73 4.05
CA ILE A 21 -1.08 11.37 3.76
C ILE A 21 -0.35 10.81 2.53
N GLN A 22 0.02 9.53 2.60
CA GLN A 22 0.46 8.77 1.44
C GLN A 22 -0.34 7.48 1.32
N ILE A 23 -0.79 7.18 0.10
CA ILE A 23 -1.65 6.04 -0.18
C ILE A 23 -0.80 4.93 -0.78
N LEU A 24 -0.99 3.70 -0.32
CA LEU A 24 -0.25 2.53 -0.78
C LEU A 24 -1.21 1.47 -1.31
N ASP A 25 -1.06 1.12 -2.58
CA ASP A 25 -1.74 -0.02 -3.20
C ASP A 25 -0.96 -1.29 -2.86
N ALA A 26 -1.48 -2.08 -1.93
CA ALA A 26 -0.89 -3.34 -1.51
C ALA A 26 -1.64 -4.55 -2.07
N ARG A 27 -2.34 -4.40 -3.21
CA ARG A 27 -3.01 -5.54 -3.87
C ARG A 27 -1.99 -6.61 -4.25
N MET A 28 -2.35 -7.85 -3.98
CA MET A 28 -1.51 -9.02 -4.24
C MET A 28 -2.39 -10.17 -4.73
N ALA A 29 -1.88 -10.94 -5.67
CA ALA A 29 -2.57 -12.13 -6.15
C ALA A 29 -2.70 -13.18 -5.02
N PRO A 30 -3.90 -13.74 -4.77
CA PRO A 30 -4.03 -14.86 -3.85
C PRO A 30 -3.29 -16.12 -4.35
N PRO A 31 -2.98 -17.08 -3.45
CA PRO A 31 -2.38 -18.35 -3.84
C PRO A 31 -3.22 -19.07 -4.92
N GLY A 32 -2.55 -19.58 -5.95
CA GLY A 32 -3.17 -20.19 -7.12
C GLY A 32 -3.60 -19.20 -8.22
N GLN A 33 -3.39 -17.90 -8.04
CA GLN A 33 -3.64 -16.85 -9.03
C GLN A 33 -2.39 -16.08 -9.43
N GLU A 34 -1.21 -16.69 -9.31
CA GLU A 34 0.10 -16.06 -9.56
C GLU A 34 0.30 -15.62 -11.03
N HIS A 35 -0.63 -15.96 -11.92
CA HIS A 35 -0.66 -15.50 -13.32
C HIS A 35 -1.17 -14.06 -13.48
N ARG A 36 -1.72 -13.44 -12.44
CA ARG A 36 -2.22 -12.08 -12.49
C ARG A 36 -1.08 -11.06 -12.49
N ASP A 37 -1.14 -10.10 -13.41
CA ASP A 37 -0.20 -8.97 -13.48
C ASP A 37 -0.70 -7.86 -12.54
N MET A 38 -0.35 -7.95 -11.26
CA MET A 38 -0.78 -6.96 -10.25
C MET A 38 -0.28 -5.55 -10.57
N ALA A 39 0.92 -5.42 -11.13
CA ALA A 39 1.45 -4.12 -11.57
C ALA A 39 0.65 -3.57 -12.77
N GLY A 40 0.24 -4.43 -13.70
CA GLY A 40 -0.66 -4.08 -14.80
C GLY A 40 -2.04 -3.65 -14.32
N GLU A 41 -2.59 -4.34 -13.32
CA GLU A 41 -3.87 -3.96 -12.70
C GLU A 41 -3.80 -2.64 -11.93
N TYR A 42 -2.67 -2.38 -11.26
CA TYR A 42 -2.38 -1.06 -10.68
C TYR A 42 -2.36 0.03 -11.76
N ARG A 43 -1.60 -0.19 -12.85
CA ARG A 43 -1.54 0.78 -13.96
C ARG A 43 -2.88 0.99 -14.65
N ALA A 44 -3.74 -0.02 -14.70
CA ALA A 44 -5.07 0.09 -15.29
C ALA A 44 -6.07 0.82 -14.38
N GLY A 45 -5.78 0.96 -13.08
CA GLY A 45 -6.68 1.61 -12.13
C GLY A 45 -6.22 1.48 -10.68
N HIS A 46 -5.94 2.61 -10.05
CA HIS A 46 -5.59 2.73 -8.63
C HIS A 46 -6.19 4.00 -8.02
N ILE A 47 -6.16 4.12 -6.68
CA ILE A 47 -6.60 5.34 -6.00
C ILE A 47 -5.61 6.48 -6.35
N PRO A 48 -6.07 7.69 -6.70
CA PRO A 48 -5.17 8.79 -7.09
C PRO A 48 -4.02 9.03 -6.10
N GLY A 49 -2.79 9.14 -6.60
CA GLY A 49 -1.59 9.33 -5.78
C GLY A 49 -1.07 8.10 -5.05
N ALA A 50 -1.70 6.93 -5.23
CA ALA A 50 -1.27 5.69 -4.59
C ALA A 50 0.02 5.14 -5.19
N LEU A 51 0.99 4.81 -4.34
CA LEU A 51 2.22 4.10 -4.71
C LEU A 51 1.99 2.59 -4.70
N PHE A 52 2.55 1.88 -5.68
CA PHE A 52 2.43 0.42 -5.76
C PHE A 52 3.37 -0.29 -4.78
N PHE A 53 2.81 -0.86 -3.72
CA PHE A 53 3.52 -1.61 -2.68
C PHE A 53 3.50 -3.11 -3.00
N ASP A 54 4.45 -3.54 -3.83
CA ASP A 54 4.56 -4.94 -4.25
C ASP A 54 5.15 -5.82 -3.14
N ILE A 55 4.27 -6.50 -2.39
CA ILE A 55 4.66 -7.42 -1.30
C ILE A 55 5.57 -8.55 -1.81
N GLU A 56 5.39 -9.03 -3.05
CA GLU A 56 6.22 -10.11 -3.62
C GLU A 56 7.63 -9.61 -3.92
N ALA A 57 7.77 -8.39 -4.43
CA ALA A 57 9.07 -7.75 -4.62
C ALA A 57 9.75 -7.41 -3.28
N LEU A 58 8.97 -7.05 -2.26
CA LEU A 58 9.45 -6.66 -0.94
C LEU A 58 9.73 -7.84 0.00
N SER A 59 9.50 -9.08 -0.43
CA SER A 59 9.75 -10.28 0.37
C SER A 59 11.21 -10.75 0.29
N ASP A 60 11.70 -11.41 1.34
CA ASP A 60 13.05 -11.98 1.35
C ASP A 60 13.19 -13.15 0.38
N ARG A 61 13.82 -12.89 -0.77
CA ARG A 61 14.07 -13.88 -1.83
C ARG A 61 15.22 -14.84 -1.52
N ALA A 62 15.99 -14.62 -0.46
CA ALA A 62 17.02 -15.57 -0.03
C ALA A 62 16.43 -16.76 0.75
N SER A 63 15.22 -16.58 1.29
CA SER A 63 14.50 -17.65 1.96
C SER A 63 13.88 -18.64 0.96
N PRO A 64 13.88 -19.95 1.26
CA PRO A 64 13.12 -20.94 0.49
C PRO A 64 11.61 -20.88 0.75
N LEU A 65 11.17 -20.15 1.79
CA LEU A 65 9.76 -19.94 2.13
C LEU A 65 9.22 -18.65 1.49
N PRO A 66 7.95 -18.64 1.05
CA PRO A 66 7.33 -17.46 0.44
C PRO A 66 7.03 -16.35 1.45
N HIS A 67 6.95 -15.12 0.96
CA HIS A 67 6.53 -13.90 1.70
C HIS A 67 7.26 -13.66 3.03
N MET A 68 8.53 -14.06 3.10
CA MET A 68 9.33 -13.86 4.30
C MET A 68 9.67 -12.39 4.48
N MET A 69 9.78 -11.99 5.75
CA MET A 69 10.11 -10.60 6.08
C MET A 69 11.50 -10.26 5.53
N PRO A 70 11.68 -9.19 4.73
CA PRO A 70 12.98 -8.73 4.28
C PRO A 70 13.87 -8.28 5.44
N ARG A 71 15.15 -8.09 5.15
CA ARG A 71 16.05 -7.39 6.06
C ARG A 71 15.64 -5.92 6.17
N PRO A 72 15.76 -5.28 7.36
CA PRO A 72 15.38 -3.88 7.56
C PRO A 72 16.03 -2.95 6.52
N GLU A 73 17.33 -3.11 6.25
CA GLU A 73 18.05 -2.23 5.33
C GLU A 73 17.53 -2.34 3.90
N ALA A 74 17.15 -3.56 3.47
CA ALA A 74 16.60 -3.78 2.13
C ALA A 74 15.20 -3.17 2.01
N PHE A 75 14.37 -3.29 3.04
CA PHE A 75 13.07 -2.65 3.08
C PHE A 75 13.18 -1.13 3.06
N ALA A 76 14.05 -0.55 3.88
CA ALA A 76 14.28 0.90 3.91
C ALA A 76 14.74 1.44 2.54
N VAL A 77 15.62 0.74 1.83
CA VAL A 77 16.03 1.11 0.47
C VAL A 77 14.82 1.09 -0.47
N ALA A 78 14.05 0.00 -0.49
CA ALA A 78 12.90 -0.13 -1.38
C ALA A 78 11.82 0.93 -1.09
N MET A 79 11.58 1.28 0.18
CA MET A 79 10.64 2.35 0.55
C MET A 79 11.11 3.72 0.07
N ARG A 80 12.40 4.03 0.17
CA ARG A 80 12.95 5.29 -0.35
C ARG A 80 12.86 5.37 -1.87
N GLU A 81 13.17 4.27 -2.57
CA GLU A 81 13.05 4.19 -4.03
C GLU A 81 11.60 4.33 -4.51
N LEU A 82 10.65 3.78 -3.75
CA LEU A 82 9.21 3.92 -4.02
C LEU A 82 8.68 5.33 -3.72
N GLY A 83 9.42 6.15 -2.96
CA GLY A 83 8.97 7.50 -2.55
C GLY A 83 8.16 7.52 -1.26
N VAL A 84 8.18 6.45 -0.47
CA VAL A 84 7.47 6.36 0.81
C VAL A 84 8.22 7.20 1.86
N ARG A 85 7.45 7.97 2.62
CA ARG A 85 7.92 8.78 3.74
C ARG A 85 7.35 8.27 5.05
N GLN A 86 8.24 7.84 5.94
CA GLN A 86 7.89 7.18 7.21
C GLN A 86 7.17 8.10 8.22
N ASP A 87 7.37 9.42 8.12
CA ASP A 87 6.77 10.44 8.98
C ASP A 87 5.30 10.76 8.62
N LYS A 88 4.87 10.37 7.42
CA LYS A 88 3.51 10.58 6.90
C LYS A 88 2.51 9.57 7.46
N HIS A 89 1.23 9.88 7.32
CA HIS A 89 0.16 8.92 7.56
C HIS A 89 -0.01 8.02 6.34
N LEU A 90 0.47 6.77 6.46
CA LEU A 90 0.37 5.76 5.42
C LEU A 90 -1.02 5.11 5.45
N VAL A 91 -1.77 5.24 4.36
CA VAL A 91 -3.09 4.62 4.18
C VAL A 91 -2.98 3.51 3.14
N ILE A 92 -3.22 2.29 3.57
CA ILE A 92 -3.00 1.08 2.77
C ILE A 92 -4.33 0.51 2.32
N TYR A 93 -4.40 0.07 1.07
CA TYR A 93 -5.56 -0.68 0.59
C TYR A 93 -5.15 -1.93 -0.19
N ASP A 94 -6.09 -2.86 -0.28
CA ASP A 94 -6.04 -3.98 -1.21
C ASP A 94 -7.35 -4.00 -2.03
N GLU A 95 -7.69 -5.14 -2.64
CA GLU A 95 -8.90 -5.26 -3.47
C GLU A 95 -10.18 -4.94 -2.72
N GLY A 96 -10.18 -4.99 -1.38
CA GLY A 96 -11.35 -4.86 -0.51
C GLY A 96 -11.74 -6.16 0.18
N ASN A 97 -10.95 -7.22 -0.04
CA ASN A 97 -11.07 -8.51 0.63
C ASN A 97 -10.23 -8.61 1.91
N LEU A 98 -9.46 -7.55 2.25
CA LEU A 98 -8.58 -7.49 3.42
C LEU A 98 -7.52 -8.61 3.42
N PHE A 99 -7.15 -9.10 2.25
CA PHE A 99 -6.20 -10.19 2.07
C PHE A 99 -4.76 -9.76 2.33
N SER A 100 -4.32 -8.65 1.72
CA SER A 100 -2.91 -8.27 1.64
C SER A 100 -2.60 -6.92 2.30
N ALA A 101 -3.58 -6.02 2.43
CA ALA A 101 -3.40 -4.74 3.12
C ALA A 101 -2.93 -4.90 4.58
N PRO A 102 -3.46 -5.86 5.38
CA PRO A 102 -2.94 -6.09 6.73
C PRO A 102 -1.48 -6.53 6.78
N ARG A 103 -1.00 -7.24 5.75
CA ARG A 103 0.40 -7.63 5.65
C ARG A 103 1.28 -6.40 5.46
N ALA A 104 0.98 -5.54 4.48
CA ALA A 104 1.71 -4.30 4.27
C ALA A 104 1.67 -3.39 5.51
N TRP A 105 0.50 -3.27 6.15
CA TRP A 105 0.34 -2.55 7.42
C TRP A 105 1.30 -3.05 8.48
N TRP A 106 1.36 -4.37 8.66
CA TRP A 106 2.21 -5.00 9.66
C TRP A 106 3.70 -4.82 9.34
N MET A 107 4.10 -4.92 8.07
CA MET A 107 5.49 -4.69 7.64
C MET A 107 5.95 -3.27 7.97
N LEU A 108 5.16 -2.26 7.58
CA LEU A 108 5.48 -0.85 7.82
C LEU A 108 5.57 -0.52 9.32
N ARG A 109 4.61 -1.01 10.11
CA ARG A 109 4.62 -0.89 11.58
C ARG A 109 5.82 -1.56 12.22
N THR A 110 6.21 -2.74 11.72
CA THR A 110 7.35 -3.50 12.23
C THR A 110 8.66 -2.77 11.98
N PHE A 111 8.76 -2.05 10.87
CA PHE A 111 9.91 -1.20 10.53
C PHE A 111 9.75 0.27 10.95
N GLY A 112 8.95 0.52 11.98
CA GLY A 112 8.95 1.81 12.68
C GLY A 112 8.06 2.90 12.09
N ALA A 113 7.23 2.64 11.07
CA ALA A 113 6.20 3.60 10.68
C ALA A 113 5.13 3.70 11.78
N GLU A 114 4.88 4.90 12.29
CA GLU A 114 4.00 5.10 13.44
C GLU A 114 2.52 5.22 13.04
N LYS A 115 2.25 6.00 11.99
CA LYS A 115 0.90 6.35 11.52
C LYS A 115 0.54 5.53 10.30
N VAL A 116 -0.06 4.36 10.54
CA VAL A 116 -0.45 3.44 9.46
C VAL A 116 -1.90 2.99 9.67
N SER A 117 -2.74 3.23 8.67
CA SER A 117 -4.14 2.80 8.62
C SER A 117 -4.44 1.97 7.38
N ILE A 118 -5.54 1.23 7.42
CA ILE A 118 -6.08 0.49 6.27
C ILE A 118 -7.37 1.17 5.80
N LEU A 119 -7.55 1.31 4.48
CA LEU A 119 -8.79 1.76 3.89
C LEU A 119 -9.87 0.67 4.04
N ALA A 120 -10.94 1.00 4.78
CA ALA A 120 -12.06 0.10 4.98
C ALA A 120 -12.77 -0.19 3.66
N GLY A 121 -12.88 -1.49 3.31
CA GLY A 121 -13.48 -1.93 2.07
C GLY A 121 -12.56 -1.86 0.85
N GLY A 122 -11.32 -1.38 0.99
CA GLY A 122 -10.31 -1.34 -0.07
C GLY A 122 -10.78 -0.69 -1.37
N LEU A 123 -10.19 -1.13 -2.49
CA LEU A 123 -10.49 -0.60 -3.83
C LEU A 123 -11.95 -0.85 -4.22
N ALA A 124 -12.51 -2.03 -3.92
CA ALA A 124 -13.92 -2.32 -4.20
C ALA A 124 -14.86 -1.37 -3.46
N GLY A 125 -14.53 -0.97 -2.23
CA GLY A 125 -15.27 0.02 -1.46
C GLY A 125 -15.19 1.41 -2.09
N TRP A 126 -13.99 1.83 -2.48
CA TRP A 126 -13.75 3.09 -3.19
C TRP A 126 -14.58 3.19 -4.48
N GLN A 127 -14.56 2.14 -5.31
CA GLN A 127 -15.34 2.09 -6.56
C GLN A 127 -16.84 2.02 -6.33
N ARG A 128 -17.30 1.30 -5.29
CA ARG A 128 -18.72 1.23 -4.93
C ARG A 128 -19.28 2.60 -4.56
N ASP A 129 -18.46 3.45 -3.96
CA ASP A 129 -18.83 4.83 -3.63
C ASP A 129 -18.59 5.80 -4.82
N GLU A 130 -18.35 5.26 -6.02
CA GLU A 130 -18.22 5.96 -7.31
C GLU A 130 -17.08 6.99 -7.38
N TRP A 131 -16.06 6.84 -6.52
CA TRP A 131 -14.87 7.67 -6.59
C TRP A 131 -13.98 7.31 -7.79
N LEU A 132 -13.36 8.33 -8.38
CA LEU A 132 -12.53 8.17 -9.56
C LEU A 132 -11.25 7.38 -9.24
N LEU A 133 -10.84 6.58 -10.22
CA LEU A 133 -9.52 5.96 -10.24
C LEU A 133 -8.58 6.77 -11.12
N ARG A 134 -7.30 6.48 -10.97
CA ARG A 134 -6.24 6.94 -11.83
C ARG A 134 -5.59 5.77 -12.55
N GLU A 135 -5.12 6.04 -13.76
CA GLU A 135 -4.36 5.11 -14.60
C GLU A 135 -2.88 5.57 -14.66
N GLY A 136 -1.99 4.66 -15.03
CA GLY A 136 -0.55 4.89 -15.15
C GLY A 136 0.23 4.51 -13.90
N GLU A 137 1.46 4.99 -13.80
CA GLU A 137 2.32 4.81 -12.62
C GLU A 137 2.41 6.13 -11.86
N GLU A 138 2.33 6.05 -10.52
CA GLU A 138 2.63 7.17 -9.64
C GLU A 138 4.02 6.95 -9.01
N ALA A 139 4.79 8.02 -8.96
CA ALA A 139 6.07 8.05 -8.28
C ALA A 139 6.21 9.37 -7.52
N HIS A 140 6.60 9.28 -6.25
CA HIS A 140 6.91 10.45 -5.45
C HIS A 140 8.42 10.61 -5.33
N GLU A 141 8.94 11.79 -5.61
CA GLU A 141 10.36 12.09 -5.35
C GLU A 141 10.59 12.26 -3.84
N GLY A 142 11.80 11.90 -3.37
CA GLY A 142 12.22 12.19 -2.00
C GLY A 142 11.63 11.28 -0.92
N GLY A 143 11.56 9.97 -1.19
CA GLY A 143 11.24 8.99 -0.15
C GLY A 143 12.24 9.03 1.02
N GLU A 144 11.74 8.95 2.24
CA GLU A 144 12.49 9.04 3.50
C GLU A 144 12.00 7.93 4.43
N PHE A 145 12.82 6.88 4.59
CA PHE A 145 12.45 5.72 5.40
C PHE A 145 13.67 5.09 6.06
N GLU A 146 13.58 4.83 7.38
CA GLU A 146 14.54 4.11 8.21
C GLU A 146 13.84 2.93 8.89
N ALA A 147 14.46 1.74 8.88
CA ALA A 147 13.84 0.47 9.29
C ALA A 147 14.59 -0.21 10.44
#